data_AF-A0A9W8DT22-F1
#
_entry.id   AF-A0A9W8DT22-F1
#
_cell.length_a   1.000
_cell.length_b   1.000
_cell.length_c   1.000
_cell.angle_alpha   90.00
_cell.angle_beta   90.00
_cell.angle_gamma   90.00
#
_symmetry.space_group_name_H-M   'P 1'
#
loop_
_entity.id
_entity.type
_entity.pdbx_description
1 polymer ?
#
loop_
_entity_poly.entity_id
_entity_poly.type
_entity_poly.pdbx_seq_one_letter_code
_entity_poly.pdbx_strand_id
1 'polypeptide(L)'
;MRSPKIESGRLKVTLRLAINRLKLLKEKNRTENKILRRTVAKELESGKESSAKVKTEKIIRVDYFVEALDILENYCDLLVTRIDLIESKSDCDENILGIVVSIIYASARASVKELETIRDLLTMKYGRDFVTNAMDDKDEIVDPKLKYKLDINPPDEKFVNEYLSEIARGYKIRWGAYGDSLGGDDDGDNGSGGLPEKVSSKKYDIEDVEKTPSKDKVTDSDNNDNGSTDILNKLPSTPPSKVPRKVAMSQEDASIELPSPRPKAKTDGDDTPSLDELMSRFEALKRR
;
A
#
# COMPACT_ATOMS: atom_id res chain seq x y z
N MET A 1 -15.80 32.69 16.36
CA MET A 1 -14.61 31.80 16.45
C MET A 1 -14.01 31.72 15.07
N ARG A 2 -12.74 32.10 14.88
CA ARG A 2 -12.06 31.92 13.58
C ARG A 2 -11.83 30.43 13.40
N SER A 3 -12.46 29.82 12.39
CA SER A 3 -12.14 28.45 12.00
C SER A 3 -10.65 28.37 11.68
N PRO A 4 -9.93 27.34 12.14
CA PRO A 4 -8.52 27.16 11.82
C PRO A 4 -8.38 27.16 10.29
N LYS A 5 -7.58 28.09 9.79
CA LYS A 5 -7.34 28.25 8.35
C LYS A 5 -6.49 27.04 7.95
N ILE A 6 -7.09 26.03 7.31
CA ILE A 6 -6.28 24.97 6.68
C ILE A 6 -5.33 25.68 5.72
N GLU A 7 -4.07 25.28 5.73
CA GLU A 7 -3.19 25.50 4.59
C GLU A 7 -3.75 24.71 3.39
N SER A 8 -4.72 25.27 2.67
CA SER A 8 -5.36 24.54 1.57
C SER A 8 -4.36 24.07 0.50
N GLY A 9 -3.30 24.85 0.29
CA GLY A 9 -2.17 24.44 -0.53
C GLY A 9 -1.57 23.10 -0.08
N ARG A 10 -1.47 22.87 1.24
CA ARG A 10 -1.00 21.61 1.80
C ARG A 10 -1.97 20.47 1.53
N LEU A 11 -3.28 20.65 1.76
CA LEU A 11 -4.29 19.62 1.47
C LEU A 11 -4.28 19.22 -0.01
N LYS A 12 -4.24 20.20 -0.92
CA LYS A 12 -4.18 19.96 -2.36
C LYS A 12 -2.92 19.20 -2.78
N VAL A 13 -1.76 19.54 -2.21
CA VAL A 13 -0.51 18.81 -2.44
C VAL A 13 -0.61 17.38 -1.91
N THR A 14 -1.12 17.18 -0.69
CA THR A 14 -1.27 15.85 -0.10
C THR A 14 -2.23 14.97 -0.91
N LEU A 15 -3.34 15.52 -1.41
CA LEU A 15 -4.26 14.79 -2.30
C LEU A 15 -3.58 14.33 -3.59
N ARG A 16 -2.76 15.18 -4.22
CA ARG A 16 -1.99 14.79 -5.42
C ARG A 16 -0.95 13.71 -5.14
N LEU A 17 -0.30 13.77 -3.98
CA LEU A 17 0.61 12.72 -3.53
C LEU A 17 -0.15 11.41 -3.29
N ALA A 18 -1.34 11.47 -2.69
CA ALA A 18 -2.20 10.30 -2.50
C ALA A 18 -2.58 9.65 -3.85
N ILE A 19 -3.00 10.43 -4.85
CA ILE A 19 -3.30 9.92 -6.20
C ILE A 19 -2.12 9.14 -6.77
N ASN A 20 -0.92 9.72 -6.73
CA ASN A 20 0.28 9.05 -7.24
C ASN A 20 0.61 7.78 -6.43
N ARG A 21 0.46 7.82 -5.11
CA ARG A 21 0.68 6.67 -4.24
C ARG A 21 -0.31 5.53 -4.55
N LEU A 22 -1.58 5.85 -4.73
CA LEU A 22 -2.64 4.90 -5.05
C LEU A 22 -2.36 4.22 -6.40
N LYS A 23 -1.94 4.96 -7.43
CA LYS A 23 -1.51 4.41 -8.73
C LYS A 23 -0.39 3.37 -8.58
N LEU A 24 0.67 3.72 -7.86
CA LEU A 24 1.80 2.81 -7.61
C LEU A 24 1.38 1.57 -6.81
N LEU A 25 0.53 1.75 -5.80
CA LEU A 25 0.05 0.65 -4.97
C LEU A 25 -0.83 -0.32 -5.76
N LYS A 26 -1.68 0.17 -6.67
CA LYS A 26 -2.48 -0.66 -7.56
C LYS A 26 -1.61 -1.50 -8.48
N GLU A 27 -0.63 -0.88 -9.13
CA GLU A 27 0.26 -1.58 -10.06
C GLU A 27 1.07 -2.68 -9.36
N LYS A 28 1.57 -2.38 -8.15
CA LYS A 28 2.23 -3.37 -7.29
C LYS A 28 1.31 -4.55 -6.99
N ASN A 29 0.08 -4.30 -6.51
CA ASN A 29 -0.87 -5.35 -6.17
C ASN A 29 -1.27 -6.18 -7.41
N ARG A 30 -1.55 -5.55 -8.55
CA ARG A 30 -1.85 -6.25 -9.82
C ARG A 30 -0.71 -7.16 -10.25
N THR A 31 0.53 -6.68 -10.13
CA THR A 31 1.73 -7.48 -10.44
C THR A 31 1.88 -8.68 -9.50
N GLU A 32 1.75 -8.47 -8.19
CA GLU A 32 1.79 -9.54 -7.19
C GLU A 32 0.68 -10.57 -7.44
N ASN A 33 -0.52 -10.11 -7.78
CA ASN A 33 -1.65 -10.99 -8.05
C ASN A 33 -1.47 -11.80 -9.33
N LYS A 34 -0.88 -11.20 -10.38
CA LYS A 34 -0.50 -11.90 -11.62
C LYS A 34 0.50 -13.03 -11.32
N ILE A 35 1.48 -12.79 -10.45
CA ILE A 35 2.42 -13.83 -10.00
C ILE A 35 1.69 -14.92 -9.21
N LEU A 36 0.81 -14.54 -8.29
CA LEU A 36 0.07 -15.49 -7.45
C LEU A 36 -0.83 -16.41 -8.28
N ARG A 37 -1.48 -15.89 -9.33
CA ARG A 37 -2.27 -16.70 -10.29
C ARG A 37 -1.43 -17.76 -11.00
N ARG A 38 -0.18 -17.43 -11.40
CA ARG A 38 0.74 -18.43 -11.98
C ARG A 38 1.11 -19.51 -10.96
N THR A 39 1.29 -19.13 -9.69
CA THR A 39 1.57 -20.08 -8.62
C THR A 39 0.38 -21.01 -8.37
N VAL A 40 -0.85 -20.47 -8.35
CA VAL A 40 -2.09 -21.27 -8.25
C VAL A 40 -2.18 -22.26 -9.39
N ALA A 41 -1.93 -21.84 -10.63
CA ALA A 41 -1.90 -22.72 -11.79
C ALA A 41 -0.93 -23.91 -11.60
N LYS A 42 0.32 -23.65 -11.18
CA LYS A 42 1.30 -24.73 -10.90
C LYS A 42 0.87 -25.67 -9.78
N GLU A 43 0.18 -25.16 -8.77
CA GLU A 43 -0.34 -25.99 -7.68
C GLU A 43 -1.51 -26.87 -8.11
N LEU A 44 -2.38 -26.38 -9.00
CA LEU A 44 -3.44 -27.18 -9.60
C LEU A 44 -2.88 -28.33 -10.45
N GLU A 45 -1.85 -28.07 -11.27
CA GLU A 45 -1.14 -29.15 -12.01
C GLU A 45 -0.52 -30.20 -11.08
N SER A 46 -0.06 -29.78 -9.90
CA SER A 46 0.55 -30.67 -8.91
C SER A 46 -0.49 -31.39 -8.02
N GLY A 47 -1.79 -31.18 -8.26
CA GLY A 47 -2.88 -31.75 -7.45
C GLY A 47 -3.04 -31.14 -6.04
N LYS A 48 -2.42 -29.99 -5.76
CA LYS A 48 -2.44 -29.32 -4.44
C LYS A 48 -3.63 -28.37 -4.30
N GLU A 49 -4.84 -28.91 -4.41
CA GLU A 49 -6.07 -28.11 -4.49
C GLU A 49 -6.36 -27.24 -3.26
N SER A 50 -6.14 -27.78 -2.05
CA SER A 50 -6.35 -27.04 -0.81
C SER A 50 -5.46 -25.79 -0.72
N SER A 51 -4.19 -25.93 -1.12
CA SER A 51 -3.23 -24.82 -1.20
C SER A 51 -3.64 -23.79 -2.25
N ALA A 52 -4.12 -24.25 -3.41
CA ALA A 52 -4.60 -23.40 -4.50
C ALA A 52 -5.85 -22.60 -4.11
N LYS A 53 -6.80 -23.21 -3.38
CA LYS A 53 -8.01 -22.55 -2.85
C LYS A 53 -7.66 -21.40 -1.93
N VAL A 54 -6.81 -21.62 -0.92
CA VAL A 54 -6.38 -20.58 0.02
C VAL A 54 -5.69 -19.41 -0.69
N LYS A 55 -4.84 -19.70 -1.68
CA LYS A 55 -4.21 -18.65 -2.49
C LYS A 55 -5.21 -17.90 -3.37
N THR A 56 -6.25 -18.58 -3.85
CA THR A 56 -7.30 -17.95 -4.66
C THR A 56 -8.17 -17.01 -3.85
N GLU A 57 -8.49 -17.35 -2.60
CA GLU A 57 -9.12 -16.39 -1.68
C GLU A 57 -8.27 -15.14 -1.47
N LYS A 58 -6.94 -15.29 -1.40
CA LYS A 58 -6.03 -14.14 -1.35
C LYS A 58 -6.09 -13.34 -2.65
N ILE A 59 -6.13 -13.99 -3.82
CA ILE A 59 -6.24 -13.31 -5.12
C ILE A 59 -7.49 -12.43 -5.17
N ILE A 60 -8.64 -13.02 -4.83
CA ILE A 60 -9.94 -12.34 -4.81
C ILE A 60 -9.91 -11.11 -3.90
N ARG A 61 -9.36 -11.25 -2.68
CA ARG A 61 -9.24 -10.13 -1.74
C ARG A 61 -8.36 -9.00 -2.28
N VAL A 62 -7.24 -9.34 -2.92
CA VAL A 62 -6.35 -8.32 -3.51
C VAL A 62 -7.01 -7.63 -4.69
N ASP A 63 -7.81 -8.33 -5.50
CA ASP A 63 -8.54 -7.72 -6.62
C ASP A 63 -9.62 -6.75 -6.13
N TYR A 64 -10.40 -7.12 -5.11
CA TYR A 64 -11.32 -6.18 -4.47
C TYR A 64 -10.60 -4.96 -3.87
N PHE A 65 -9.44 -5.18 -3.26
CA PHE A 65 -8.65 -4.09 -2.71
C PHE A 65 -8.16 -3.15 -3.81
N VAL A 66 -7.69 -3.66 -4.95
CA VAL A 66 -7.29 -2.84 -6.11
C VAL A 66 -8.47 -2.00 -6.62
N GLU A 67 -9.66 -2.59 -6.71
CA GLU A 67 -10.87 -1.86 -7.10
C GLU A 67 -11.26 -0.78 -6.07
N ALA A 68 -11.07 -1.02 -4.77
CA ALA A 68 -11.24 0.02 -3.75
C ALA A 68 -10.24 1.17 -3.93
N LEU A 69 -8.98 0.86 -4.27
CA LEU A 69 -7.97 1.88 -4.55
C LEU A 69 -8.31 2.69 -5.81
N ASP A 70 -8.95 2.09 -6.83
CA ASP A 70 -9.44 2.81 -8.01
C ASP A 70 -10.53 3.84 -7.62
N ILE A 71 -11.47 3.46 -6.75
CA ILE A 71 -12.49 4.38 -6.22
C ILE A 71 -11.84 5.53 -5.43
N LEU A 72 -10.89 5.21 -4.55
CA LEU A 72 -10.19 6.21 -3.74
C LEU A 72 -9.37 7.19 -4.58
N GLU A 73 -8.73 6.72 -5.66
CA GLU A 73 -8.01 7.61 -6.58
C GLU A 73 -8.95 8.63 -7.19
N ASN A 74 -10.10 8.18 -7.71
CA ASN A 74 -11.11 9.06 -8.30
C ASN A 74 -11.65 10.08 -7.28
N TYR A 75 -11.85 9.66 -6.03
CA TYR A 75 -12.28 10.54 -4.94
C TYR A 75 -11.24 11.61 -4.60
N CYS A 76 -9.95 11.23 -4.52
CA CYS A 76 -8.90 12.21 -4.32
C CYS A 76 -8.82 13.22 -5.49
N ASP A 77 -8.98 12.77 -6.74
CA ASP A 77 -8.97 13.64 -7.91
C ASP A 77 -10.16 14.62 -7.94
N LEU A 78 -11.35 14.13 -7.58
CA LEU A 78 -12.54 14.97 -7.46
C LEU A 78 -12.37 16.03 -6.36
N LEU A 79 -11.81 15.67 -5.21
CA LEU A 79 -11.52 16.65 -4.15
C LEU A 79 -10.47 17.68 -4.56
N VAL A 80 -9.45 17.31 -5.34
CA VAL A 80 -8.48 18.27 -5.89
C VAL A 80 -9.18 19.28 -6.81
N THR A 81 -10.13 18.81 -7.62
CA THR A 81 -10.91 19.66 -8.54
C THR A 81 -11.87 20.59 -7.81
N ARG A 82 -12.44 20.14 -6.69
CA ARG A 82 -13.43 20.88 -5.90
C ARG A 82 -12.89 21.42 -4.57
N ILE A 83 -11.59 21.70 -4.51
CA ILE A 83 -10.92 22.12 -3.26
C ILE A 83 -11.54 23.39 -2.66
N ASP A 84 -12.05 24.28 -3.51
CA ASP A 84 -12.68 25.55 -3.10
C ASP A 84 -13.91 25.33 -2.20
N LEU A 85 -14.62 24.21 -2.34
CA LEU A 85 -15.76 23.85 -1.48
C LEU A 85 -15.31 23.51 -0.05
N ILE A 86 -14.10 22.96 0.11
CA ILE A 86 -13.49 22.70 1.42
C ILE A 86 -12.94 23.99 2.02
N GLU A 87 -12.45 24.92 1.20
CA GLU A 87 -11.91 26.20 1.67
C GLU A 87 -12.99 27.18 2.14
N SER A 88 -14.04 27.34 1.33
CA SER A 88 -15.02 28.42 1.46
C SER A 88 -16.01 28.23 2.61
N LYS A 89 -16.36 26.99 2.94
CA LYS A 89 -17.39 26.66 3.95
C LYS A 89 -16.75 26.19 5.26
N SER A 90 -17.36 26.54 6.39
CA SER A 90 -16.98 25.99 7.71
C SER A 90 -17.29 24.50 7.79
N ASP A 91 -18.49 24.15 7.35
CA ASP A 91 -19.03 22.80 7.39
C ASP A 91 -18.78 22.08 6.07
N CYS A 92 -18.87 20.74 6.11
CA CYS A 92 -18.66 19.93 4.92
C CYS A 92 -19.86 20.08 3.97
N ASP A 93 -19.60 20.49 2.72
CA ASP A 93 -20.64 20.66 1.71
C ASP A 93 -21.25 19.30 1.34
N GLU A 94 -22.58 19.22 1.26
CA GLU A 94 -23.32 18.01 0.91
C GLU A 94 -22.84 17.37 -0.40
N ASN A 95 -22.40 18.17 -1.37
CA ASN A 95 -21.92 17.70 -2.67
C ASN A 95 -20.58 16.94 -2.62
N ILE A 96 -19.81 17.10 -1.53
CA ILE A 96 -18.53 16.40 -1.31
C ILE A 96 -18.54 15.54 -0.04
N LEU A 97 -19.59 15.64 0.77
CA LEU A 97 -19.70 14.97 2.06
C LEU A 97 -19.45 13.46 1.95
N GLY A 98 -20.14 12.78 1.03
CA GLY A 98 -19.95 11.34 0.80
C GLY A 98 -18.51 10.97 0.45
N ILE A 99 -17.83 11.83 -0.31
CA ILE A 99 -16.45 11.62 -0.77
C ILE A 99 -15.47 11.82 0.38
N VAL A 100 -15.64 12.90 1.15
CA VAL A 100 -14.82 13.22 2.32
C VAL A 100 -14.93 12.13 3.38
N VAL A 101 -16.17 11.72 3.70
CA VAL A 101 -16.45 10.65 4.68
C VAL A 101 -15.85 9.32 4.20
N SER A 102 -15.99 8.99 2.91
CA SER A 102 -15.42 7.77 2.32
C SER A 102 -13.88 7.73 2.39
N ILE A 103 -13.21 8.85 2.12
CA ILE A 103 -11.74 8.95 2.25
C ILE A 103 -11.31 8.80 3.71
N ILE A 104 -12.00 9.43 4.65
CA ILE A 104 -11.72 9.29 6.09
C ILE A 104 -11.89 7.84 6.53
N TYR A 105 -13.01 7.20 6.15
CA TYR A 105 -13.27 5.79 6.45
C TYR A 105 -12.15 4.87 5.94
N ALA A 106 -11.70 5.10 4.70
CA ALA A 106 -10.65 4.32 4.08
C ALA A 106 -9.26 4.56 4.68
N SER A 107 -8.98 5.75 5.22
CA SER A 107 -7.68 6.07 5.81
C SER A 107 -7.27 5.11 6.95
N ALA A 108 -8.25 4.56 7.67
CA ALA A 108 -8.02 3.58 8.74
C ALA A 108 -7.79 2.14 8.26
N ARG A 109 -8.20 1.83 7.02
CA ARG A 109 -8.32 0.46 6.50
C ARG A 109 -7.33 0.16 5.38
N ALA A 110 -7.05 1.13 4.52
CA ALA A 110 -6.19 0.97 3.34
C ALA A 110 -4.69 1.05 3.65
N SER A 111 -4.28 1.45 4.87
CA SER A 111 -2.88 1.60 5.27
C SER A 111 -2.04 2.47 4.32
N VAL A 112 -2.62 3.59 3.84
CA VAL A 112 -1.97 4.57 2.96
C VAL A 112 -1.68 5.84 3.75
N LYS A 113 -0.39 6.14 3.97
CA LYS A 113 0.07 7.25 4.82
C LYS A 113 -0.45 8.62 4.38
N GLU A 114 -0.59 8.83 3.07
CA GLU A 114 -1.11 10.06 2.51
C GLU A 114 -2.60 10.23 2.85
N LEU A 115 -3.39 9.14 2.89
CA LEU A 115 -4.79 9.19 3.34
C LEU A 115 -4.90 9.48 4.84
N GLU A 116 -3.99 8.95 5.66
CA GLU A 116 -3.91 9.30 7.08
C GLU A 116 -3.59 10.79 7.26
N THR A 117 -2.66 11.32 6.48
CA THR A 117 -2.33 12.75 6.50
C THR A 117 -3.52 13.61 6.05
N ILE A 118 -4.27 13.17 5.02
CA ILE A 118 -5.51 13.84 4.58
C ILE A 118 -6.54 13.83 5.72
N ARG A 119 -6.76 12.69 6.39
CA ARG A 119 -7.64 12.59 7.56
C ARG A 119 -7.24 13.59 8.64
N ASP A 120 -5.96 13.71 8.94
CA ASP A 120 -5.49 14.64 9.99
C ASP A 120 -5.75 16.10 9.59
N LEU A 121 -5.55 16.47 8.32
CA LEU A 121 -5.90 17.80 7.81
C LEU A 121 -7.41 18.06 7.86
N LEU A 122 -8.22 17.06 7.53
CA LEU A 122 -9.68 17.14 7.63
C LEU A 122 -10.17 17.21 9.08
N THR A 123 -9.44 16.59 10.01
CA THR A 123 -9.67 16.69 11.46
C THR A 123 -9.46 18.12 11.95
N MET A 124 -8.42 18.80 11.45
CA MET A 124 -8.19 20.20 11.76
C MET A 124 -9.31 21.10 11.21
N LYS A 125 -9.94 20.73 10.09
CA LYS A 125 -11.00 21.52 9.45
C LYS A 125 -12.37 21.34 10.08
N TYR A 126 -12.84 20.10 10.16
CA TYR A 126 -14.21 19.75 10.52
C TYR A 126 -14.34 19.29 11.98
N GLY A 127 -13.21 19.18 12.69
CA GLY A 127 -13.17 18.74 14.08
C GLY A 127 -13.04 17.23 14.22
N ARG A 128 -12.71 16.81 15.44
CA ARG A 128 -12.46 15.40 15.78
C ARG A 128 -13.73 14.56 15.71
N ASP A 129 -14.84 15.08 16.20
CA ASP A 129 -16.10 14.32 16.28
C ASP A 129 -16.61 13.93 14.89
N PHE A 130 -16.51 14.85 13.92
CA PHE A 130 -16.83 14.57 12.51
C PHE A 130 -15.99 13.42 11.95
N VAL A 131 -14.67 13.49 12.14
CA VAL A 131 -13.75 12.47 11.62
C VAL A 131 -13.95 11.13 12.30
N THR A 132 -14.16 11.10 13.62
CA THR A 132 -14.46 9.86 14.34
C THR A 132 -15.76 9.23 13.86
N ASN A 133 -16.83 10.02 13.70
CA ASN A 133 -18.10 9.51 13.17
C ASN A 133 -17.95 8.97 11.74
N ALA A 134 -17.16 9.63 10.90
CA ALA A 134 -16.86 9.18 9.54
C ALA A 134 -15.99 7.90 9.51
N MET A 135 -15.03 7.74 10.43
CA MET A 135 -14.20 6.53 10.53
C MET A 135 -15.02 5.29 10.92
N ASP A 136 -16.00 5.50 11.80
CA ASP A 136 -16.92 4.48 12.32
C ASP A 136 -18.14 4.26 11.41
N ASP A 137 -18.31 5.09 10.36
CA ASP A 137 -19.47 5.09 9.46
C ASP A 137 -20.83 5.12 10.20
N LYS A 138 -20.95 5.96 11.24
CA LYS A 138 -22.16 6.02 12.09
C LYS A 138 -23.40 6.52 11.35
N ASP A 139 -23.21 7.39 10.38
CA ASP A 139 -24.29 8.01 9.62
C ASP A 139 -24.61 7.24 8.33
N GLU A 140 -23.92 6.12 8.07
CA GLU A 140 -24.06 5.29 6.85
C GLU A 140 -23.91 6.08 5.54
N ILE A 141 -23.03 7.09 5.55
CA ILE A 141 -22.77 7.99 4.42
C ILE A 141 -21.65 7.45 3.50
N VAL A 142 -20.81 6.54 4.01
CA VAL A 142 -19.70 5.97 3.23
C VAL A 142 -20.24 5.27 1.98
N ASP A 143 -19.54 5.43 0.86
CA ASP A 143 -19.87 4.74 -0.39
C ASP A 143 -19.99 3.22 -0.13
N PRO A 144 -21.19 2.62 -0.34
CA PRO A 144 -21.42 1.20 -0.07
C PRO A 144 -20.49 0.27 -0.87
N LYS A 145 -20.09 0.67 -2.09
CA LYS A 145 -19.17 -0.11 -2.92
C LYS A 145 -17.77 -0.10 -2.34
N LEU A 146 -17.31 1.06 -1.87
CA LEU A 146 -16.01 1.19 -1.22
C LEU A 146 -15.99 0.40 0.09
N LYS A 147 -17.04 0.53 0.91
CA LYS A 147 -17.21 -0.20 2.17
C LYS A 147 -17.11 -1.70 1.95
N TYR A 148 -17.91 -2.24 1.03
CA TYR A 148 -17.90 -3.67 0.70
C TYR A 148 -16.52 -4.19 0.26
N LYS A 149 -15.78 -3.41 -0.53
CA LYS A 149 -14.46 -3.81 -1.06
C LYS A 149 -13.33 -3.70 -0.05
N LEU A 150 -13.46 -2.82 0.95
CA LEU A 150 -12.51 -2.67 2.04
C LEU A 150 -12.77 -3.65 3.20
N ASP A 151 -13.98 -4.19 3.29
CA ASP A 151 -14.33 -5.18 4.31
C ASP A 151 -13.63 -6.51 4.07
N ILE A 152 -13.17 -7.12 5.17
CA ILE A 152 -12.47 -8.40 5.16
C ILE A 152 -13.52 -9.51 5.28
N ASN A 153 -14.29 -9.72 4.21
CA ASN A 153 -15.25 -10.83 4.14
C ASN A 153 -14.63 -12.02 3.39
N PRO A 154 -14.72 -13.24 3.93
CA PRO A 154 -14.29 -14.43 3.19
C PRO A 154 -15.20 -14.62 1.97
N PRO A 155 -14.65 -14.89 0.78
CA PRO A 155 -15.45 -15.20 -0.39
C PRO A 155 -16.17 -16.55 -0.22
N ASP A 156 -17.34 -16.67 -0.82
CA ASP A 156 -18.09 -17.94 -0.86
C ASP A 156 -17.29 -19.02 -1.61
N GLU A 157 -17.34 -20.27 -1.14
CA GLU A 157 -16.61 -21.38 -1.74
C GLU A 157 -16.96 -21.58 -3.21
N LYS A 158 -18.24 -21.38 -3.57
CA LYS A 158 -18.70 -21.45 -4.95
C LYS A 158 -17.96 -20.43 -5.83
N PHE A 159 -17.84 -19.20 -5.34
CA PHE A 159 -17.14 -18.13 -6.04
C PHE A 159 -15.64 -18.41 -6.16
N VAL A 160 -15.02 -18.98 -5.13
CA VAL A 160 -13.61 -19.42 -5.17
C VAL A 160 -13.39 -20.50 -6.24
N ASN A 161 -14.30 -21.48 -6.35
CA ASN A 161 -14.21 -22.56 -7.34
C ASN A 161 -14.39 -22.03 -8.78
N GLU A 162 -15.28 -21.06 -8.99
CA GLU A 162 -15.42 -20.37 -10.29
C GLU A 162 -14.12 -19.64 -10.65
N TYR A 163 -13.53 -18.93 -9.69
CA TYR A 163 -12.26 -18.23 -9.86
C TYR A 163 -11.09 -19.17 -10.19
N LEU A 164 -11.03 -20.33 -9.53
CA LEU A 164 -10.05 -21.38 -9.82
C LEU A 164 -10.25 -21.95 -11.23
N SER A 165 -11.49 -22.16 -11.65
CA SER A 165 -11.83 -22.64 -12.99
C SER A 165 -11.35 -21.67 -14.06
N GLU A 166 -11.53 -20.36 -13.83
CA GLU A 166 -11.03 -19.31 -14.72
C GLU A 166 -9.50 -19.28 -14.80
N ILE A 167 -8.80 -19.44 -13.68
CA ILE A 167 -7.34 -19.56 -13.66
C ILE A 167 -6.92 -20.82 -14.43
N ALA A 168 -7.50 -21.98 -14.15
CA ALA A 168 -7.17 -23.23 -14.82
C ALA A 168 -7.37 -23.12 -16.34
N ARG A 169 -8.49 -22.53 -16.78
CA ARG A 169 -8.77 -22.26 -18.19
C ARG A 169 -7.72 -21.34 -18.81
N GLY A 170 -7.36 -20.25 -18.14
CA GLY A 170 -6.34 -19.30 -18.62
C GLY A 170 -4.95 -19.91 -18.81
N TYR A 171 -4.59 -20.92 -18.00
CA TYR A 171 -3.32 -21.65 -18.10
C TYR A 171 -3.44 -23.02 -18.80
N LYS A 172 -4.62 -23.36 -19.34
CA LYS A 172 -4.91 -24.63 -20.03
C LYS A 172 -4.68 -25.88 -19.16
N ILE A 173 -5.02 -25.80 -17.88
CA ILE A 173 -4.89 -26.89 -16.92
C ILE A 173 -6.22 -27.65 -16.84
N ARG A 174 -6.17 -28.98 -16.91
CA ARG A 174 -7.35 -29.85 -16.75
C ARG A 174 -7.77 -29.88 -15.27
N TRP A 175 -8.81 -29.12 -14.91
CA TRP A 175 -9.30 -29.03 -13.53
C TRP A 175 -10.81 -28.79 -13.46
N GLY A 176 -11.50 -29.46 -12.52
CA GLY A 176 -12.95 -29.35 -12.33
C GLY A 176 -13.78 -29.64 -13.58
N ALA A 177 -14.93 -28.98 -13.73
CA ALA A 177 -15.85 -29.15 -14.87
C ALA A 177 -15.20 -28.78 -16.23
N TYR A 178 -14.16 -27.93 -16.23
CA TYR A 178 -13.37 -27.63 -17.42
C TYR A 178 -12.60 -28.87 -17.90
N GLY A 179 -12.15 -29.72 -16.99
CA GLY A 179 -11.47 -30.97 -17.34
C GLY A 179 -12.37 -32.03 -17.95
N ASP A 180 -13.66 -32.02 -17.63
CA ASP A 180 -14.64 -32.96 -18.18
C ASP A 180 -15.10 -32.57 -19.59
N SER A 181 -15.12 -31.26 -19.89
CA SER A 181 -15.52 -30.75 -21.22
C SER A 181 -14.47 -30.97 -22.32
N LEU A 182 -13.21 -31.23 -21.96
CA LEU A 182 -12.13 -31.55 -22.91
C LEU A 182 -12.01 -33.07 -23.20
N GLY A 183 -12.92 -33.89 -22.65
CA GLY A 183 -12.89 -35.35 -22.73
C GLY A 183 -13.80 -35.99 -23.78
N GLY A 184 -14.37 -35.22 -24.71
CA GLY A 184 -15.17 -35.75 -25.82
C GLY A 184 -14.44 -35.56 -27.14
N ASP A 185 -13.68 -36.58 -27.55
CA ASP A 185 -13.27 -36.94 -28.92
C ASP A 185 -11.94 -37.72 -28.87
N ASP A 186 -11.97 -38.97 -28.39
CA ASP A 186 -10.99 -40.02 -28.74
C ASP A 186 -11.66 -41.40 -28.63
N ASP A 187 -12.58 -41.68 -29.56
CA ASP A 187 -12.97 -43.05 -29.88
C ASP A 187 -11.85 -43.68 -30.73
N GLY A 188 -10.91 -44.31 -30.04
CA GLY A 188 -9.77 -45.01 -30.62
C GLY A 188 -9.39 -46.21 -29.77
N ASP A 189 -10.21 -47.26 -29.84
CA ASP A 189 -9.93 -48.65 -29.50
C ASP A 189 -8.42 -49.03 -29.48
N ASN A 190 -7.87 -49.31 -28.29
CA ASN A 190 -7.08 -50.53 -28.05
C ASN A 190 -6.85 -50.78 -26.55
N GLY A 191 -6.93 -52.05 -26.16
CA GLY A 191 -6.91 -52.47 -24.76
C GLY A 191 -5.53 -52.60 -24.09
N SER A 192 -5.61 -52.89 -22.78
CA SER A 192 -4.64 -53.59 -21.94
C SER A 192 -3.46 -52.79 -21.33
N GLY A 193 -3.56 -52.56 -20.02
CA GLY A 193 -2.54 -53.00 -19.04
C GLY A 193 -1.39 -52.05 -18.63
N GLY A 194 -1.43 -51.57 -17.37
CA GLY A 194 -0.21 -51.34 -16.56
C GLY A 194 0.13 -49.88 -16.20
N LEU A 195 0.07 -49.55 -14.91
CA LEU A 195 0.86 -48.48 -14.26
C LEU A 195 2.18 -49.10 -13.70
N PRO A 196 3.22 -48.32 -13.30
CA PRO A 196 3.33 -46.86 -13.30
C PRO A 196 4.67 -46.27 -13.83
N GLU A 197 4.73 -44.93 -13.82
CA GLU A 197 5.94 -44.08 -13.64
C GLU A 197 6.63 -43.48 -14.89
N LYS A 198 6.38 -42.18 -15.16
CA LYS A 198 7.36 -41.09 -15.06
C LYS A 198 6.77 -39.77 -15.57
N VAL A 199 6.79 -38.76 -14.70
CA VAL A 199 6.47 -37.37 -15.01
C VAL A 199 7.54 -36.81 -15.94
N SER A 200 7.16 -36.56 -17.19
CA SER A 200 7.98 -35.83 -18.16
C SER A 200 7.59 -34.35 -18.12
N SER A 201 8.49 -33.55 -17.56
CA SER A 201 8.43 -32.10 -17.49
C SER A 201 8.44 -31.51 -18.90
N LYS A 202 7.29 -31.06 -19.43
CA LYS A 202 7.27 -30.17 -20.60
C LYS A 202 7.30 -28.71 -20.12
N LYS A 203 8.43 -28.05 -20.36
CA LYS A 203 8.55 -26.59 -20.32
C LYS A 203 7.63 -26.00 -21.38
N TYR A 204 6.79 -25.05 -20.99
CA TYR A 204 6.23 -24.08 -21.92
C TYR A 204 7.04 -22.79 -21.78
N ASP A 205 7.85 -22.51 -22.79
CA ASP A 205 8.51 -21.22 -22.95
C ASP A 205 7.46 -20.19 -23.42
N ILE A 206 7.35 -19.09 -22.70
CA ILE A 206 6.69 -17.87 -23.18
C ILE A 206 7.75 -16.78 -23.03
N GLU A 207 8.33 -16.39 -24.16
CA GLU A 207 9.26 -15.27 -24.25
C GLU A 207 8.51 -13.92 -24.26
N ASP A 208 9.24 -12.95 -23.70
CA ASP A 208 9.13 -11.50 -23.76
C ASP A 208 8.11 -10.76 -22.88
N VAL A 209 8.61 -10.38 -21.68
CA VAL A 209 8.57 -8.98 -21.23
C VAL A 209 9.92 -8.58 -20.62
N GLU A 210 10.55 -7.64 -21.32
CA GLU A 210 11.43 -6.55 -20.88
C GLU A 210 12.56 -6.79 -19.88
N LYS A 211 13.75 -6.46 -20.38
CA LYS A 211 15.05 -6.39 -19.74
C LYS A 211 15.14 -5.12 -18.86
N THR A 212 15.19 -5.30 -17.55
CA THR A 212 15.74 -4.27 -16.64
C THR A 212 17.10 -4.75 -16.11
N PRO A 213 18.20 -4.01 -16.32
CA PRO A 213 19.52 -4.44 -15.87
C PRO A 213 19.71 -4.25 -14.35
N SER A 214 20.26 -5.29 -13.74
CA SER A 214 20.74 -5.34 -12.36
C SER A 214 21.88 -4.35 -12.11
N LYS A 215 21.92 -3.81 -10.88
CA LYS A 215 22.99 -3.00 -10.31
C LYS A 215 24.31 -3.77 -10.21
N ASP A 216 25.38 -3.08 -10.55
CA ASP A 216 26.76 -3.51 -10.41
C ASP A 216 27.21 -3.67 -8.95
N LYS A 217 28.10 -4.66 -8.80
CA LYS A 217 29.00 -4.92 -7.67
C LYS A 217 29.81 -3.69 -7.28
N VAL A 218 30.01 -3.51 -5.97
CA VAL A 218 31.26 -2.99 -5.42
C VAL A 218 31.71 -3.94 -4.32
N THR A 219 32.99 -4.28 -4.38
CA THR A 219 33.74 -5.16 -3.48
C THR A 219 34.08 -4.45 -2.18
N ASP A 220 34.20 -5.18 -1.07
CA ASP A 220 35.45 -5.35 -0.31
C ASP A 220 35.22 -6.04 1.05
N SER A 221 36.11 -7.01 1.31
CA SER A 221 36.75 -7.43 2.58
C SER A 221 35.96 -7.42 3.91
N ASP A 222 35.83 -8.59 4.55
CA ASP A 222 36.73 -9.05 5.63
C ASP A 222 36.12 -10.20 6.49
N ASN A 223 36.95 -11.24 6.67
CA ASN A 223 37.15 -12.12 7.84
C ASN A 223 35.98 -12.38 8.83
N ASN A 224 35.57 -13.64 8.99
CA ASN A 224 36.22 -14.62 9.87
C ASN A 224 35.24 -15.74 10.25
N ASP A 225 35.70 -16.96 10.07
CA ASP A 225 35.06 -18.21 10.46
C ASP A 225 35.34 -18.49 11.94
N ASN A 226 34.32 -18.94 12.70
CA ASN A 226 34.45 -20.02 13.69
C ASN A 226 33.15 -20.23 14.49
N GLY A 227 32.51 -21.38 14.20
CA GLY A 227 31.98 -22.36 15.16
C GLY A 227 31.16 -21.90 16.36
N SER A 228 29.84 -22.12 16.30
CA SER A 228 28.98 -22.26 17.48
C SER A 228 28.57 -23.72 17.65
N THR A 229 28.97 -24.32 18.78
CA THR A 229 28.39 -25.57 19.31
C THR A 229 27.81 -25.32 20.69
N ASP A 230 26.62 -25.90 20.88
CA ASP A 230 25.74 -25.90 22.04
C ASP A 230 26.42 -26.09 23.40
N ILE A 231 25.97 -25.32 24.42
CA ILE A 231 25.82 -25.83 25.80
C ILE A 231 24.54 -25.27 26.44
N LEU A 232 23.76 -26.24 26.92
CA LEU A 232 22.49 -26.24 27.64
C LEU A 232 22.64 -25.84 29.14
N ASN A 233 21.51 -25.48 29.77
CA ASN A 233 21.20 -25.31 31.22
C ASN A 233 21.54 -23.94 31.84
N LYS A 234 20.72 -23.28 32.67
CA LYS A 234 19.61 -23.72 33.55
C LYS A 234 18.84 -22.46 34.04
N LEU A 235 17.51 -22.46 34.00
CA LEU A 235 16.65 -21.73 34.98
C LEU A 235 16.38 -22.70 36.16
N PRO A 236 15.97 -22.30 37.39
CA PRO A 236 15.01 -21.23 37.75
C PRO A 236 15.45 -20.34 38.96
N SER A 237 14.89 -19.16 39.22
CA SER A 237 13.69 -18.99 40.07
C SER A 237 13.43 -17.48 40.33
N THR A 238 12.16 -17.12 40.38
CA THR A 238 11.54 -15.80 40.70
C THR A 238 11.02 -15.80 42.17
N PRO A 239 10.33 -14.77 42.71
CA PRO A 239 10.40 -13.28 42.65
C PRO A 239 10.31 -12.68 44.10
N PRO A 240 9.52 -11.62 44.42
CA PRO A 240 9.68 -10.17 44.23
C PRO A 240 9.67 -9.37 45.57
N SER A 241 10.03 -8.07 45.59
CA SER A 241 9.21 -7.04 46.27
C SER A 241 9.86 -5.64 46.45
N LYS A 242 9.01 -4.65 46.14
CA LYS A 242 8.70 -3.43 46.92
C LYS A 242 9.67 -2.24 46.91
N VAL A 243 9.22 -1.22 46.18
CA VAL A 243 9.39 0.21 46.49
C VAL A 243 8.70 0.56 47.82
N PRO A 244 9.17 1.58 48.57
CA PRO A 244 8.41 2.84 48.55
C PRO A 244 9.21 4.16 48.66
N ARG A 245 8.52 5.18 48.15
CA ARG A 245 8.60 6.66 48.12
C ARG A 245 9.01 7.38 49.43
N LYS A 246 9.84 8.45 49.36
CA LYS A 246 9.52 9.91 49.58
C LYS A 246 10.73 10.80 50.02
N VAL A 247 10.93 11.89 49.25
CA VAL A 247 11.12 13.33 49.60
C VAL A 247 12.12 13.77 50.70
N ALA A 248 13.10 14.63 50.32
CA ALA A 248 13.43 15.89 51.02
C ALA A 248 14.32 16.81 50.15
N MET A 249 14.04 18.12 50.23
CA MET A 249 14.73 19.26 49.60
C MET A 249 16.01 19.65 50.36
N SER A 250 16.99 20.18 49.61
CA SER A 250 17.87 21.25 50.09
C SER A 250 18.44 22.03 48.91
N GLN A 251 18.46 23.35 49.07
CA GLN A 251 18.80 24.41 48.13
C GLN A 251 20.32 24.52 47.96
N GLU A 252 20.80 24.81 46.75
CA GLU A 252 22.06 25.54 46.55
C GLU A 252 21.92 26.48 45.35
N ASP A 253 22.29 27.75 45.59
CA ASP A 253 22.38 28.85 44.64
C ASP A 253 23.52 28.63 43.64
N ALA A 254 23.25 28.79 42.34
CA ALA A 254 24.27 29.08 41.35
C ALA A 254 23.66 29.81 40.16
N SER A 255 23.92 31.12 40.11
CA SER A 255 23.70 32.01 38.99
C SER A 255 24.43 31.48 37.75
N ILE A 256 23.68 31.18 36.67
CA ILE A 256 24.27 30.93 35.34
C ILE A 256 23.63 31.88 34.34
N GLU A 257 24.52 32.68 33.78
CA GLU A 257 24.40 33.79 32.85
C GLU A 257 23.91 33.33 31.46
N LEU A 258 23.00 34.09 30.85
CA LEU A 258 22.54 33.87 29.46
C LEU A 258 23.66 34.22 28.46
N PRO A 259 24.00 33.33 27.50
CA PRO A 259 24.83 33.74 26.38
C PRO A 259 23.98 34.48 25.32
N SER A 260 24.35 35.75 25.12
CA SER A 260 23.94 36.61 24.00
C SER A 260 24.36 36.07 22.62
N PRO A 261 23.77 36.55 21.51
CA PRO A 261 23.95 35.98 20.18
C PRO A 261 25.33 36.29 19.59
N ARG A 262 25.97 35.30 18.95
CA ARG A 262 27.24 35.48 18.22
C ARG A 262 27.07 36.31 16.92
N PRO A 263 28.11 37.04 16.50
CA PRO A 263 28.07 37.97 15.37
C PRO A 263 28.15 37.25 14.00
N LYS A 264 27.54 37.90 12.99
CA LYS A 264 27.52 37.46 11.58
C LYS A 264 28.92 37.47 10.98
N ALA A 265 29.40 36.32 10.51
CA ALA A 265 30.55 36.22 9.63
C ALA A 265 30.10 36.39 8.16
N LYS A 266 30.80 37.26 7.42
CA LYS A 266 30.74 37.39 5.96
C LYS A 266 31.62 36.29 5.36
N THR A 267 31.11 35.54 4.38
CA THR A 267 31.93 34.87 3.36
C THR A 267 31.16 34.89 2.04
N ASP A 268 31.85 35.37 1.03
CA ASP A 268 31.46 35.63 -0.36
C ASP A 268 31.14 34.35 -1.14
N GLY A 269 30.29 34.48 -2.17
CA GLY A 269 30.11 33.47 -3.23
C GLY A 269 28.65 33.11 -3.51
N ASP A 270 27.88 34.02 -4.11
CA ASP A 270 26.57 33.74 -4.70
C ASP A 270 26.64 34.05 -6.20
N ASP A 271 27.08 33.08 -7.00
CA ASP A 271 26.98 33.10 -8.47
C ASP A 271 25.55 32.74 -8.88
N THR A 272 24.58 33.59 -8.52
CA THR A 272 23.25 33.56 -9.12
C THR A 272 23.10 34.77 -10.06
N PRO A 273 23.00 34.56 -11.39
CA PRO A 273 22.84 35.67 -12.32
C PRO A 273 21.52 36.39 -12.04
N SER A 274 21.61 37.71 -11.94
CA SER A 274 20.47 38.59 -11.69
C SER A 274 19.35 38.37 -12.71
N LEU A 275 18.11 38.56 -12.28
CA LEU A 275 16.92 38.42 -13.11
C LEU A 275 17.01 39.27 -14.39
N ASP A 276 17.64 40.44 -14.32
CA ASP A 276 17.85 41.33 -15.47
C ASP A 276 18.82 40.74 -16.51
N GLU A 277 19.85 40.01 -16.05
CA GLU A 277 20.83 39.37 -16.91
C GLU A 277 20.20 38.19 -17.68
N LEU A 278 19.34 37.42 -17.00
CA LEU A 278 18.57 36.34 -17.61
C LEU A 278 17.54 36.85 -18.61
N MET A 279 16.90 37.99 -18.32
CA MET A 279 15.90 38.60 -19.22
C MET A 279 16.54 39.10 -20.51
N SER A 280 17.69 39.76 -20.41
CA SER A 280 18.48 40.22 -21.57
C SER A 280 18.96 39.06 -22.44
N ARG A 281 19.38 37.95 -21.81
CA ARG A 281 19.77 36.72 -22.52
C ARG A 281 18.58 36.04 -23.22
N PHE A 282 17.38 36.13 -22.65
CA PHE A 282 16.16 35.58 -23.26
C PHE A 282 15.70 36.40 -24.47
N GLU A 283 15.82 37.73 -24.41
CA GLU A 283 15.52 38.60 -25.57
C GLU A 283 16.47 38.37 -26.74
N ALA A 284 17.75 38.10 -26.47
CA ALA A 284 18.74 37.80 -27.50
C ALA A 284 18.43 36.50 -28.27
N LEU A 285 17.80 35.51 -27.61
CA LEU A 285 17.41 34.26 -28.26
C LEU A 285 16.15 34.39 -29.14
N LYS A 286 15.32 35.40 -28.90
CA LYS A 286 14.06 35.62 -29.63
C LYS A 286 14.24 36.36 -30.97
N ARG A 287 15.45 36.86 -31.24
CA ARG A 287 15.82 37.57 -32.47
C ARG A 287 16.57 36.70 -33.48
N ARG A 288 16.63 35.38 -33.28
CA ARG A 288 17.26 34.43 -34.21
C ARG A 288 16.23 33.54 -34.90
#